data_AF-A0A7V4LZB4-F1
#
_entry.id   AF-A0A7V4LZB4-F1
#
_cell.length_a   1.000
_cell.length_b   1.000
_cell.length_c   1.000
_cell.angle_alpha   90.00
_cell.angle_beta   90.00
_cell.angle_gamma   90.00
#
_symmetry.space_group_name_H-M   'P 1'
#
loop_
_entity.id
_entity.type
_entity.pdbx_description
1 polymer ?
#
loop_
_entity_poly.entity_id
_entity_poly.type
_entity_poly.pdbx_seq_one_letter_code
_entity_poly.pdbx_strand_id
1 'polypeptide(L)'
;MLEVEIPGHRKLRLTHLVSDYNGTLACDGQLIPGLADLIRQVSRLVEIHIVTADTFGLAKQSLHALPVELAILPPADQDRQKAAYIRRLGASRTVAIGNGRNDLYMLKDAALGI
;
A
#
# COMPACT_ATOMS: atom_id res chain seq x y z
N MET A 1 12.73 4.27 -7.49
CA MET A 1 13.42 3.31 -6.60
C MET A 1 14.05 4.09 -5.47
N LEU A 2 13.70 3.72 -4.23
CA LEU A 2 14.21 4.28 -2.98
C LEU A 2 15.21 3.31 -2.34
N GLU A 3 16.38 3.80 -1.95
CA GLU A 3 17.37 3.01 -1.19
C GLU A 3 17.41 3.47 0.26
N VAL A 4 17.34 2.52 1.19
CA VAL A 4 17.42 2.79 2.63
C VAL A 4 18.41 1.83 3.26
N GLU A 5 19.46 2.36 3.87
CA GLU A 5 20.41 1.56 4.66
C GLU A 5 19.93 1.54 6.11
N ILE A 6 19.62 0.35 6.62
CA ILE A 6 19.21 0.15 8.01
C ILE A 6 20.44 -0.30 8.81
N PRO A 7 20.96 0.53 9.74
CA PRO A 7 22.11 0.17 10.57
C PRO A 7 21.89 -1.15 11.30
N GLY A 8 22.89 -2.03 11.25
CA GLY A 8 22.81 -3.36 11.90
C GLY A 8 21.87 -4.35 11.23
N HIS A 9 21.28 -4.00 10.08
CA HIS A 9 20.41 -4.89 9.32
C HIS A 9 20.86 -4.98 7.86
N ARG A 10 19.97 -4.74 6.90
CA ARG A 10 20.24 -4.84 5.46
C ARG A 10 19.91 -3.53 4.76
N LYS A 11 20.49 -3.36 3.58
CA LYS A 11 20.09 -2.32 2.64
C LYS A 11 18.80 -2.72 1.92
N LEU A 12 17.79 -1.86 1.97
CA LEU A 12 16.53 -2.02 1.25
C LEU A 12 16.60 -1.27 -0.09
N ARG A 13 16.06 -1.90 -1.13
CA ARG A 13 15.85 -1.30 -2.46
C ARG A 13 14.37 -1.41 -2.78
N LEU A 14 13.64 -0.34 -2.50
CA LEU A 14 12.18 -0.31 -2.56
C LEU A 14 11.74 0.31 -3.89
N THR A 15 10.91 -0.40 -4.62
CA THR A 15 10.32 0.07 -5.88
C THR A 15 8.83 0.33 -5.72
N HIS A 16 8.14 -0.49 -4.91
CA HIS A 16 6.70 -0.42 -4.72
C HIS A 16 6.36 -0.07 -3.27
N LEU A 17 5.35 0.76 -3.09
CA LEU A 17 4.61 0.93 -1.86
C LEU A 17 3.21 0.37 -2.06
N VAL A 18 2.82 -0.58 -1.22
CA VAL A 18 1.48 -1.15 -1.21
C VAL A 18 0.79 -0.75 0.08
N SER A 19 -0.37 -0.13 -0.02
CA SER A 19 -1.13 0.29 1.17
C SER A 19 -2.55 -0.24 1.12
N ASP A 20 -3.06 -0.62 2.30
CA ASP A 20 -4.51 -0.64 2.50
C ASP A 20 -5.08 0.80 2.42
N TYR A 21 -6.39 0.92 2.18
CA TYR A 21 -7.05 2.23 2.10
C TYR A 21 -7.68 2.65 3.43
N ASN A 22 -8.79 2.02 3.83
CA ASN A 22 -9.61 2.50 4.93
C ASN A 22 -9.11 1.98 6.28
N GLY A 23 -8.84 2.89 7.21
CA GLY A 23 -8.13 2.60 8.45
C GLY A 23 -6.60 2.78 8.32
N THR A 24 -6.11 3.14 7.14
CA THR A 24 -4.68 3.40 6.85
C THR A 24 -4.48 4.78 6.23
N LEU A 25 -5.00 5.01 5.02
CA LEU A 25 -4.95 6.31 4.32
C LEU A 25 -6.24 7.10 4.43
N ALA A 26 -7.32 6.45 4.86
CA ALA A 26 -8.64 7.04 4.98
C ALA A 26 -9.27 6.72 6.33
N CYS A 27 -10.14 7.62 6.78
CA CYS A 27 -11.06 7.39 7.90
C CYS A 27 -12.48 7.48 7.34
N ASP A 28 -13.32 6.49 7.61
CA ASP A 28 -14.69 6.38 7.07
C ASP A 28 -14.78 6.56 5.54
N GLY A 29 -13.78 6.02 4.83
CA GLY A 29 -13.66 6.07 3.38
C GLY A 29 -13.21 7.43 2.83
N GLN A 30 -12.93 8.42 3.69
CA GLN A 30 -12.42 9.73 3.30
C GLN A 30 -10.91 9.80 3.48
N LEU A 31 -10.19 10.20 2.44
CA LEU A 31 -8.74 10.39 2.49
C LEU A 31 -8.37 11.38 3.60
N ILE A 32 -7.42 11.03 4.46
CA ILE A 32 -6.99 11.88 5.57
C ILE A 32 -6.42 13.21 5.00
N PRO A 33 -6.78 14.38 5.56
CA PRO A 33 -6.28 15.66 5.09
C PRO A 33 -4.74 15.71 4.99
N GLY A 34 -4.23 16.25 3.90
CA GLY A 34 -2.79 16.35 3.62
C GLY A 34 -2.16 15.13 2.95
N LEU A 35 -2.80 13.95 2.98
CA LEU A 35 -2.24 12.76 2.31
C LEU A 35 -2.15 12.87 0.80
N ALA A 36 -3.04 13.64 0.15
CA ALA A 36 -2.99 13.83 -1.30
C ALA A 36 -1.63 14.42 -1.75
N ASP A 37 -1.12 15.41 -1.03
CA ASP A 37 0.17 16.03 -1.35
C ASP A 37 1.34 15.14 -0.96
N LEU A 38 1.24 14.41 0.15
CA LEU A 38 2.23 13.42 0.53
C LEU A 38 2.34 12.30 -0.50
N ILE A 39 1.21 11.77 -0.98
CA ILE A 39 1.15 10.74 -2.04
C ILE A 39 1.85 11.25 -3.30
N ARG A 40 1.60 12.51 -3.72
CA ARG A 40 2.30 13.10 -4.87
C ARG A 40 3.80 13.18 -4.66
N GLN A 41 4.26 13.51 -3.46
CA GLN A 41 5.69 13.55 -3.15
C GLN A 41 6.32 12.15 -3.17
N VAL A 42 5.68 11.17 -2.50
CA VAL A 42 6.17 9.80 -2.39
C VAL A 42 6.14 9.08 -3.75
N SER A 43 5.17 9.38 -4.61
CA SER A 43 5.06 8.79 -5.96
C SER A 43 6.27 9.08 -6.86
N ARG A 44 7.06 10.10 -6.53
CA ARG A 44 8.32 10.41 -7.24
C ARG A 44 9.45 9.45 -6.87
N LEU A 45 9.31 8.72 -5.77
CA LEU A 45 10.33 7.82 -5.22
C LEU A 45 10.02 6.35 -5.51
N VAL A 46 8.74 5.98 -5.43
CA VAL A 46 8.23 4.60 -5.56
C VAL A 46 6.89 4.58 -6.28
N GLU A 47 6.56 3.45 -6.90
CA GLU A 47 5.24 3.19 -7.46
C GLU A 47 4.27 2.89 -6.31
N ILE A 48 3.15 3.61 -6.25
CA ILE A 48 2.17 3.49 -5.17
C ILE A 48 0.99 2.66 -5.66
N HIS A 49 0.69 1.59 -4.92
CA HIS A 49 -0.47 0.73 -5.16
C HIS A 49 -1.38 0.77 -3.93
N ILE A 50 -2.65 1.10 -4.13
CA ILE A 50 -3.66 1.05 -3.09
C ILE A 50 -4.51 -0.20 -3.31
N VAL A 51 -4.59 -1.05 -2.30
CA VAL A 51 -5.26 -2.35 -2.38
C VAL A 51 -6.40 -2.41 -1.36
N THR A 52 -7.64 -2.53 -1.83
CA THR A 52 -8.83 -2.43 -0.97
C THR A 52 -10.02 -3.21 -1.52
N ALA A 53 -11.01 -3.49 -0.68
CA ALA A 53 -12.33 -3.99 -1.13
C ALA A 53 -13.11 -2.94 -1.94
N ASP A 54 -12.89 -1.66 -1.64
CA ASP A 54 -13.68 -0.52 -2.12
C ASP A 54 -15.20 -0.75 -2.11
N THR A 55 -15.73 -1.35 -1.04
CA THR A 55 -17.14 -1.79 -0.95
C THR A 55 -18.15 -0.69 -1.29
N PHE A 56 -17.80 0.57 -1.05
CA PHE A 56 -18.67 1.73 -1.29
C PHE A 56 -18.22 2.62 -2.47
N GLY A 57 -17.16 2.25 -3.19
CA GLY A 57 -16.63 3.03 -4.32
C GLY A 57 -15.93 4.35 -3.95
N LEU A 58 -15.77 4.62 -2.65
CA LEU A 58 -15.20 5.87 -2.15
C LEU A 58 -13.70 5.97 -2.44
N ALA A 59 -12.97 4.84 -2.39
CA ALA A 59 -11.54 4.84 -2.68
C ALA A 59 -11.29 5.25 -4.14
N LYS A 60 -12.04 4.66 -5.08
CA LYS A 60 -11.97 5.02 -6.50
C LYS A 60 -12.24 6.51 -6.74
N GLN A 61 -13.23 7.08 -6.06
CA GLN A 61 -13.54 8.51 -6.17
C GLN A 61 -12.42 9.38 -5.61
N SER A 62 -11.96 9.11 -4.38
CA SER A 62 -10.96 9.93 -3.69
C SER A 62 -9.57 9.87 -4.34
N LEU A 63 -9.23 8.76 -4.99
CA LEU A 63 -7.89 8.53 -5.56
C LEU A 63 -7.79 8.88 -7.05
N HIS A 64 -8.90 9.20 -7.73
CA HIS A 64 -8.94 9.32 -9.20
C HIS A 64 -7.92 10.30 -9.81
N ALA A 65 -7.55 11.35 -9.07
CA ALA A 65 -6.62 12.40 -9.51
C ALA A 65 -5.23 12.27 -8.88
N LEU A 66 -4.94 11.16 -8.19
CA LEU A 66 -3.67 10.92 -7.53
C LEU A 66 -2.81 9.93 -8.33
N PRO A 67 -1.48 10.06 -8.28
CA PRO A 67 -0.55 9.18 -8.99
C PRO A 67 -0.41 7.83 -8.28
N VAL A 68 -1.49 7.04 -8.27
CA VAL A 68 -1.55 5.72 -7.63
C VAL A 68 -2.23 4.69 -8.54
N GLU A 69 -1.82 3.43 -8.42
CA GLU A 69 -2.56 2.29 -8.99
C GLU A 69 -3.57 1.79 -7.96
N LEU A 70 -4.86 1.82 -8.28
CA LEU A 70 -5.90 1.25 -7.43
C LEU A 70 -6.21 -0.19 -7.85
N ALA A 71 -5.98 -1.14 -6.96
CA ALA A 71 -6.36 -2.54 -7.10
C ALA A 71 -7.54 -2.87 -6.19
N ILE A 72 -8.71 -3.06 -6.78
CA ILE A 72 -9.91 -3.49 -6.05
C ILE A 72 -9.92 -5.01 -5.97
N LEU A 73 -9.91 -5.55 -4.76
CA LEU A 73 -9.95 -6.97 -4.49
C LEU A 73 -11.34 -7.41 -4.01
N PRO A 74 -11.82 -8.59 -4.40
CA PRO A 74 -13.00 -9.21 -3.79
C PRO A 74 -12.94 -9.21 -2.24
N PRO A 75 -14.06 -9.05 -1.53
CA PRO A 75 -14.07 -9.00 -0.06
C PRO A 75 -13.63 -10.29 0.64
N ALA A 76 -13.79 -11.45 0.00
CA ALA A 76 -13.40 -12.74 0.57
C ALA A 76 -11.86 -12.91 0.53
N ASP A 77 -11.26 -13.52 1.56
CA ASP A 77 -9.83 -13.89 1.60
C ASP A 77 -8.84 -12.75 1.27
N GLN A 78 -9.16 -11.51 1.66
CA GLN A 78 -8.32 -10.35 1.34
C GLN A 78 -6.90 -10.45 1.88
N ASP A 79 -6.70 -11.10 3.02
CA ASP A 79 -5.38 -11.36 3.58
C ASP A 79 -4.48 -12.12 2.59
N ARG A 80 -5.00 -13.20 2.00
CA ARG A 80 -4.29 -14.02 1.03
C ARG A 80 -4.11 -13.29 -0.29
N GLN A 81 -5.13 -12.56 -0.74
CA GLN A 81 -5.08 -11.81 -2.00
C GLN A 81 -4.09 -10.64 -1.93
N LYS A 82 -4.05 -9.89 -0.82
CA LYS A 82 -3.07 -8.83 -0.59
C LYS A 82 -1.65 -9.40 -0.56
N ALA A 83 -1.42 -10.53 0.10
CA ALA A 83 -0.12 -11.20 0.06
C ALA A 83 0.27 -11.68 -1.35
N ALA A 84 -0.67 -12.24 -2.12
CA ALA A 84 -0.43 -12.59 -3.51
C ALA A 84 -0.05 -11.36 -4.36
N TYR A 85 -0.67 -10.21 -4.09
CA TYR A 85 -0.34 -8.94 -4.73
C TYR A 85 1.10 -8.50 -4.43
N ILE A 86 1.56 -8.56 -3.17
CA ILE A 86 2.95 -8.30 -2.79
C ILE A 86 3.92 -9.21 -3.54
N ARG A 87 3.63 -10.53 -3.58
CA ARG A 87 4.50 -11.51 -4.25
C ARG A 87 4.60 -11.25 -5.75
N ARG A 88 3.50 -10.85 -6.40
CA ARG A 88 3.45 -10.51 -7.82
C ARG A 88 4.33 -9.30 -8.15
N LEU A 89 4.34 -8.28 -7.31
CA LEU A 89 5.21 -7.10 -7.48
C LEU A 89 6.68 -7.38 -7.12
N GLY A 90 6.89 -8.34 -6.22
CA GLY A 90 8.18 -8.71 -5.67
C GLY A 90 8.28 -8.29 -4.21
N ALA A 91 8.14 -9.27 -3.33
CA ALA A 91 8.21 -9.10 -1.87
C ALA A 91 9.44 -8.31 -1.41
N SER A 92 10.63 -8.67 -1.89
CA SER A 92 11.92 -8.08 -1.47
C SER A 92 12.14 -6.62 -1.90
N ARG A 93 11.25 -6.06 -2.73
CA ARG A 93 11.32 -4.67 -3.24
C ARG A 93 10.08 -3.84 -2.88
N THR A 94 9.23 -4.36 -2.00
CA THR A 94 7.95 -3.75 -1.65
C THR A 94 7.95 -3.34 -0.19
N VAL A 95 7.51 -2.12 0.10
CA VAL A 95 7.07 -1.72 1.44
C VAL A 95 5.55 -1.83 1.50
N ALA A 96 5.03 -2.44 2.57
CA ALA A 96 3.59 -2.56 2.80
C ALA A 96 3.17 -1.73 4.01
N ILE A 97 2.02 -1.06 3.91
CA ILE A 97 1.41 -0.29 5.02
C ILE A 97 -0.01 -0.78 5.24
N GLY A 98 -0.36 -1.14 6.47
CA GLY A 98 -1.68 -1.64 6.79
C GLY A 98 -1.97 -1.61 8.28
N ASN A 99 -3.24 -1.75 8.63
CA ASN A 99 -3.71 -1.66 10.01
C ASN A 99 -4.66 -2.81 10.38
N GLY A 100 -5.24 -3.49 9.38
CA GLY A 100 -6.25 -4.51 9.59
C GLY A 100 -5.69 -5.93 9.69
N ARG A 101 -6.54 -6.85 10.17
CA ARG A 101 -6.23 -8.29 10.15
C ARG A 101 -6.04 -8.82 8.71
N ASN A 102 -6.74 -8.21 7.75
CA ASN A 102 -6.59 -8.50 6.32
C ASN A 102 -5.23 -8.04 5.75
N ASP A 103 -4.41 -7.32 6.51
CA ASP A 103 -3.08 -6.86 6.06
C ASP A 103 -1.95 -7.78 6.56
N LEU A 104 -2.25 -8.69 7.49
CA LEU A 104 -1.25 -9.49 8.21
C LEU A 104 -0.23 -10.16 7.30
N TYR A 105 -0.67 -10.81 6.23
CA TYR A 105 0.23 -11.53 5.34
C TYR A 105 0.98 -10.60 4.37
N MET A 106 0.38 -9.49 3.93
CA MET A 106 1.10 -8.53 3.10
C MET A 106 2.23 -7.83 3.87
N LEU A 107 1.98 -7.51 5.14
CA LEU A 107 2.97 -6.90 6.04
C LEU A 107 4.11 -7.86 6.35
N LYS A 108 3.80 -9.16 6.55
CA LYS A 108 4.81 -10.19 6.77
C LYS A 108 5.67 -10.48 5.55
N ASP A 109 5.08 -10.46 4.36
CA ASP A 109 5.78 -10.83 3.12
C ASP A 109 6.63 -9.70 2.57
N ALA A 110 6.27 -8.44 2.81
CA ALA A 110 6.98 -7.28 2.29
C ALA A 110 8.43 -7.17 2.81
N ALA A 111 9.28 -6.45 2.08
CA ALA A 111 10.65 -6.16 2.49
C ALA A 111 10.69 -5.31 3.77
N LEU A 112 9.66 -4.47 3.94
CA LEU A 112 9.36 -3.66 5.10
C LEU A 112 7.84 -3.62 5.27
N GLY A 113 7.33 -4.07 6.42
CA GLY A 113 5.92 -3.93 6.79
C GLY A 113 5.75 -2.85 7.87
N ILE A 114 4.77 -1.97 7.69
CA ILE A 114 4.41 -0.88 8.59
C ILE A 114 2.96 -1.03 9.02
#